data_AF-A0A7W0N3T7-F1
#
_entry.id   AF-A0A7W0N3T7-F1
#
_cell.length_a   1.000
_cell.length_b   1.000
_cell.length_c   1.000
_cell.angle_alpha   90.00
_cell.angle_beta   90.00
_cell.angle_gamma   90.00
#
_symmetry.space_group_name_H-M   'P 1'
#
loop_
_entity.id
_entity.type
_entity.pdbx_description
1 polymer ?
#
loop_
_entity_poly.entity_id
_entity_poly.type
_entity_poly.pdbx_seq_one_letter_code
_entity_poly.pdbx_strand_id
1 'polypeptide(L)'
;MRTTILCGLIAALVLPATAPAAPSKAAARAAGPPLVPRDLRALGRHADAVLQLQRGAPRHVEGTLRAAGGELVSARLRVWRVPSRRAQALAPRLAVSGVLREVQPDRTLVASDHLTRADPLLPQQWWLSRIRADALEPPGPGKPVTVVDSGLDVSHPEFAGRPDTVVLNAQTVRGEDEFHGTSVSSVVGAPANGLGTVGIYPGAALRSWDASGNGELTGSEVIAGISAAATLGRGIVNLSLGGPGPRDPIEEEAVLDAFDRGVVVVAAVGNERSQGSPPSFPASLPHVLTVASTDMSDRVSFFSSRSRGIDLAAPGEDIPIAVPISVVPSGFTAADGTSFSSPIVAGAAAWLWTARPELEKTQVLEVMRRSARDIAPPGKDSDTGYGLLDLSAALAARAPATDPSEPNDDVAQVRPGGIFRVAKPALTTRSSGRRTLAARLDVFEDPEDVYRAWVPAGRRLVAAVVGDRDVDLQIWRPGTVSVQAQGIGRRQFLLGESAHRGSGRENLEYTNRGRVGQFVYVDVYLRSSVSFSEASYQLKLTTATARR
;
A
#
# COMPACT_ATOMS: atom_id res chain seq x y z
N MET A 1 57.75 -12.88 53.82
CA MET A 1 57.47 -11.81 52.82
C MET A 1 56.16 -11.13 53.21
N ARG A 2 56.05 -9.79 53.26
CA ARG A 2 55.82 -8.86 52.12
C ARG A 2 54.60 -9.29 51.27
N THR A 3 53.50 -8.54 51.16
CA THR A 3 53.22 -7.15 51.65
C THR A 3 51.72 -6.81 51.60
N THR A 4 51.15 -6.15 52.66
CA THR A 4 50.05 -5.10 52.64
C THR A 4 48.69 -5.38 51.93
N ILE A 5 47.52 -4.76 52.17
CA ILE A 5 46.90 -3.70 53.04
C ILE A 5 45.35 -3.88 52.89
N LEU A 6 44.39 -3.48 53.74
CA LEU A 6 44.25 -2.95 55.12
C LEU A 6 42.80 -3.25 55.60
N CYS A 7 42.46 -2.99 56.88
CA CYS A 7 41.12 -3.18 57.45
C CYS A 7 40.16 -1.96 57.30
N GLY A 8 38.86 -2.16 57.53
CA GLY A 8 37.88 -1.07 57.65
C GLY A 8 36.48 -1.51 58.11
N LEU A 9 36.23 -1.60 59.42
CA LEU A 9 34.87 -1.64 60.00
C LEU A 9 34.25 -0.24 59.97
N ILE A 10 32.94 -0.13 59.70
CA ILE A 10 32.02 0.83 60.36
C ILE A 10 30.68 0.12 60.64
N ALA A 11 30.08 0.39 61.80
CA ALA A 11 28.81 -0.18 62.25
C ALA A 11 27.60 0.71 61.89
N ALA A 12 26.38 0.18 62.09
CA ALA A 12 25.14 0.89 61.77
C ALA A 12 24.91 2.12 62.67
N LEU A 13 24.34 3.18 62.09
CA LEU A 13 23.78 4.33 62.81
C LEU A 13 22.34 4.55 62.35
N VAL A 14 21.40 4.67 63.29
CA VAL A 14 19.99 4.95 62.99
C VAL A 14 19.78 6.46 62.90
N LEU A 15 19.10 6.92 61.83
CA LEU A 15 18.63 8.29 61.67
C LEU A 15 17.09 8.31 61.60
N PRO A 16 16.44 9.37 62.11
CA PRO A 16 14.98 9.42 62.25
C PRO A 16 14.27 9.64 60.91
N ALA A 17 13.05 9.12 60.79
CA ALA A 17 12.23 9.27 59.60
C ALA A 17 11.78 10.73 59.41
N THR A 18 12.17 11.34 58.29
CA THR A 18 11.67 12.64 57.86
C THR A 18 10.31 12.49 57.16
N ALA A 19 9.38 13.40 57.45
CA ALA A 19 8.09 13.43 56.77
C ALA A 19 8.26 13.77 55.27
N PRO A 20 7.46 13.17 54.36
CA PRO A 20 7.59 13.40 52.94
C PRO A 20 7.28 14.87 52.59
N ALA A 21 8.24 15.54 51.95
CA ALA A 21 8.08 16.93 51.51
C ALA A 21 6.94 17.04 50.48
N ALA A 22 6.17 18.14 50.56
CA ALA A 22 5.12 18.43 49.60
C ALA A 22 5.71 18.56 48.17
N PRO A 23 5.10 17.96 47.13
CA PRO A 23 5.65 17.96 45.78
C PRO A 23 5.71 19.37 45.22
N SER A 24 6.86 19.75 44.65
CA SER A 24 7.07 21.09 44.12
C SER A 24 6.21 21.37 42.88
N LYS A 25 5.95 22.65 42.61
CA LYS A 25 5.16 23.11 41.43
C LYS A 25 5.73 22.65 40.08
N ALA A 26 6.99 22.18 40.02
CA ALA A 26 7.59 21.64 38.81
C ALA A 26 6.94 20.29 38.37
N ALA A 27 6.55 19.43 39.33
CA ALA A 27 5.97 18.12 39.03
C ALA A 27 4.62 18.20 38.30
N ALA A 28 3.87 19.30 38.49
CA ALA A 28 2.59 19.55 37.82
C ALA A 28 2.72 19.81 36.30
N ARG A 29 3.95 20.03 35.79
CA ARG A 29 4.21 20.41 34.39
C ARG A 29 4.57 19.22 33.47
N ALA A 30 4.55 18.00 34.00
CA ALA A 30 4.91 16.76 33.28
C ALA A 30 3.71 16.05 32.60
N ALA A 31 2.48 16.53 32.80
CA ALA A 31 1.34 16.09 32.01
C ALA A 31 1.34 16.82 30.65
N GLY A 32 1.44 16.07 29.55
CA GLY A 32 1.18 16.60 28.22
C GLY A 32 -0.27 17.11 28.08
N PRO A 33 -0.57 17.93 27.05
CA PRO A 33 -1.94 18.37 26.80
C PRO A 33 -2.87 17.16 26.62
N PRO A 34 -4.14 17.25 27.07
CA PRO A 34 -5.07 16.13 27.00
C PRO A 34 -5.23 15.68 25.54
N LEU A 35 -5.06 14.37 25.31
CA LEU A 35 -5.31 13.76 24.02
C LEU A 35 -6.83 13.62 23.85
N VAL A 36 -7.41 14.69 23.32
CA VAL A 36 -8.74 14.68 22.71
C VAL A 36 -8.53 14.35 21.23
N PRO A 37 -9.21 13.33 20.67
CA PRO A 37 -9.18 13.06 19.24
C PRO A 37 -9.52 14.33 18.46
N ARG A 38 -8.71 14.66 17.45
CA ARG A 38 -8.90 15.88 16.64
C ARG A 38 -10.26 15.93 15.96
N ASP A 39 -10.88 14.78 15.73
CA ASP A 39 -12.30 14.67 15.41
C ASP A 39 -13.05 13.82 16.46
N LEU A 40 -13.82 14.47 17.32
CA LEU A 40 -14.73 13.79 18.24
C LEU A 40 -15.95 13.18 17.52
N ARG A 41 -16.27 13.56 16.28
CA ARG A 41 -17.39 12.97 15.52
C ARG A 41 -17.16 11.47 15.28
N ALA A 42 -15.90 11.05 15.14
CA ALA A 42 -15.49 9.64 15.01
C ALA A 42 -16.03 8.74 16.14
N LEU A 43 -16.18 9.24 17.38
CA LEU A 43 -16.80 8.47 18.49
C LEU A 43 -18.22 7.99 18.13
N GLY A 44 -18.97 8.78 17.35
CA GLY A 44 -20.37 8.50 16.99
C GLY A 44 -20.58 7.32 16.06
N ARG A 45 -19.51 6.66 15.60
CA ARG A 45 -19.55 5.38 14.87
C ARG A 45 -19.66 4.16 15.81
N HIS A 46 -19.46 4.37 17.11
CA HIS A 46 -19.49 3.34 18.15
C HIS A 46 -20.61 3.66 19.15
N ALA A 47 -21.20 2.63 19.78
CA ALA A 47 -22.23 2.82 20.81
C ALA A 47 -21.68 3.61 22.02
N ASP A 48 -20.47 3.24 22.46
CA ASP A 48 -19.78 3.78 23.62
C ASP A 48 -18.39 4.33 23.29
N ALA A 49 -17.88 5.16 24.19
CA ALA A 49 -16.54 5.69 24.22
C ALA A 49 -15.88 5.47 25.59
N VAL A 50 -14.58 5.23 25.59
CA VAL A 50 -13.77 5.04 26.79
C VAL A 50 -13.09 6.38 27.14
N LEU A 51 -13.41 6.93 28.31
CA LEU A 51 -12.80 8.14 28.86
C LEU A 51 -11.85 7.76 30.00
N GLN A 52 -10.63 8.29 30.00
CA GLN A 52 -9.77 8.24 31.18
C GLN A 52 -9.69 9.61 31.86
N LEU A 53 -9.92 9.63 33.18
CA LEU A 53 -9.71 10.82 34.00
C LEU A 53 -8.25 10.94 34.47
N GLN A 54 -7.79 12.18 34.65
CA GLN A 54 -6.54 12.44 35.35
C GLN A 54 -6.59 11.91 36.78
N ARG A 55 -5.45 11.42 37.32
CA ARG A 55 -5.38 10.85 38.68
C ARG A 55 -5.96 11.78 39.75
N GLY A 56 -5.72 13.09 39.63
CA GLY A 56 -6.21 14.12 40.55
C GLY A 56 -7.61 14.71 40.26
N ALA A 57 -8.36 14.20 39.27
CA ALA A 57 -9.67 14.76 38.92
C ALA A 57 -10.67 14.75 40.11
N PRO A 58 -11.49 15.80 40.32
CA PRO A 58 -12.44 15.85 41.44
C PRO A 58 -13.48 14.71 41.42
N ARG A 59 -13.88 14.21 42.60
CA ARG A 59 -14.88 13.13 42.73
C ARG A 59 -16.26 13.49 42.13
N HIS A 60 -16.65 14.77 42.10
CA HIS A 60 -17.94 15.16 41.52
C HIS A 60 -18.05 14.84 40.01
N VAL A 61 -16.93 14.80 39.29
CA VAL A 61 -16.88 14.46 37.86
C VAL A 61 -17.36 13.03 37.62
N GLU A 62 -17.06 12.11 38.53
CA GLU A 62 -17.54 10.73 38.47
C GLU A 62 -19.06 10.65 38.64
N GLY A 63 -19.65 11.57 39.40
CA GLY A 63 -21.10 11.79 39.44
C GLY A 63 -21.65 12.29 38.10
N THR A 64 -20.98 13.24 37.44
CA THR A 64 -21.34 13.71 36.09
C THR A 64 -21.27 12.60 35.04
N LEU A 65 -20.26 11.72 35.12
CA LEU A 65 -20.15 10.57 34.21
C LEU A 65 -21.28 9.56 34.46
N ARG A 66 -21.56 9.18 35.72
CA ARG A 66 -22.71 8.31 36.06
C ARG A 66 -24.04 8.88 35.57
N ALA A 67 -24.29 10.17 35.81
CA ALA A 67 -25.50 10.87 35.35
C ALA A 67 -25.64 10.95 33.82
N ALA A 68 -24.55 10.73 33.08
CA ALA A 68 -24.54 10.66 31.62
C ALA A 68 -24.70 9.21 31.09
N GLY A 69 -25.01 8.24 31.94
CA GLY A 69 -25.05 6.81 31.59
C GLY A 69 -23.66 6.15 31.60
N GLY A 70 -22.68 6.76 32.28
CA GLY A 70 -21.31 6.27 32.33
C GLY A 70 -21.05 5.22 33.43
N GLU A 71 -20.33 4.16 33.06
CA GLU A 71 -19.96 3.04 33.91
C GLU A 71 -18.46 3.05 34.22
N LEU A 72 -18.08 2.67 35.45
CA LEU A 72 -16.68 2.65 35.88
C LEU A 72 -16.01 1.33 35.50
N VAL A 73 -15.24 1.34 34.41
CA VAL A 73 -14.50 0.17 33.91
C VAL A 73 -13.27 -0.14 34.76
N SER A 74 -12.57 0.88 35.28
CA SER A 74 -11.43 0.66 36.18
C SER A 74 -11.27 1.79 37.19
N ALA A 75 -11.51 1.48 38.46
CA ALA A 75 -11.27 2.40 39.58
C ALA A 75 -9.79 2.82 39.68
N ARG A 76 -8.85 1.86 39.56
CA ARG A 76 -7.40 2.10 39.67
C ARG A 76 -6.87 3.03 38.57
N LEU A 77 -7.42 2.92 37.35
CA LEU A 77 -7.01 3.72 36.19
C LEU A 77 -7.94 4.93 35.95
N ARG A 78 -9.03 5.07 36.73
CA ARG A 78 -10.12 6.04 36.54
C ARG A 78 -10.65 6.08 35.11
N VAL A 79 -10.88 4.89 34.56
CA VAL A 79 -11.39 4.66 33.19
C VAL A 79 -12.89 4.37 33.25
N TRP A 80 -13.64 5.05 32.38
CA TRP A 80 -15.10 5.02 32.30
C TRP A 80 -15.55 4.68 30.87
N ARG A 81 -16.54 3.80 30.74
CA ARG A 81 -17.33 3.62 29.52
C ARG A 81 -18.48 4.60 29.55
N VAL A 82 -18.74 5.32 28.47
CA VAL A 82 -19.79 6.34 28.38
C VAL A 82 -20.40 6.34 26.97
N PRO A 83 -21.74 6.35 26.81
CA PRO A 83 -22.37 6.37 25.50
C PRO A 83 -21.83 7.49 24.59
N SER A 84 -21.45 7.18 23.36
CA SER A 84 -20.62 8.06 22.51
C SER A 84 -21.20 9.46 22.31
N ARG A 85 -22.53 9.58 22.16
CA ARG A 85 -23.23 10.88 22.04
C ARG A 85 -23.08 11.75 23.30
N ARG A 86 -22.96 11.13 24.48
CA ARG A 86 -22.72 11.79 25.77
C ARG A 86 -21.24 12.10 25.95
N ALA A 87 -20.35 11.18 25.58
CA ALA A 87 -18.91 11.39 25.56
C ALA A 87 -18.51 12.60 24.69
N GLN A 88 -19.08 12.71 23.48
CA GLN A 88 -18.89 13.85 22.57
C GLN A 88 -19.26 15.21 23.21
N ALA A 89 -20.34 15.26 23.99
CA ALA A 89 -20.80 16.48 24.66
C ALA A 89 -19.97 16.84 25.91
N LEU A 90 -19.40 15.84 26.59
CA LEU A 90 -18.65 16.02 27.83
C LEU A 90 -17.14 16.21 27.62
N ALA A 91 -16.53 15.49 26.69
CA ALA A 91 -15.09 15.47 26.49
C ALA A 91 -14.46 16.87 26.29
N PRO A 92 -15.03 17.81 25.51
CA PRO A 92 -14.48 19.17 25.40
C PRO A 92 -14.45 19.91 26.74
N ARG A 93 -15.51 19.77 27.55
CA ARG A 93 -15.61 20.43 28.87
C ARG A 93 -14.63 19.84 29.87
N LEU A 94 -14.48 18.51 29.87
CA LEU A 94 -13.54 17.79 30.74
C LEU A 94 -12.07 18.01 30.34
N ALA A 95 -11.79 18.23 29.05
CA ALA A 95 -10.46 18.57 28.58
C ALA A 95 -10.07 20.02 28.94
N VAL A 96 -10.98 20.99 28.73
CA VAL A 96 -10.75 22.40 29.11
C VAL A 96 -10.55 22.57 30.61
N SER A 97 -11.21 21.77 31.46
CA SER A 97 -10.99 21.78 32.91
C SER A 97 -9.75 20.99 33.37
N GLY A 98 -8.94 20.44 32.46
CA GLY A 98 -7.74 19.68 32.78
C GLY A 98 -8.02 18.34 33.49
N VAL A 99 -9.25 17.84 33.38
CA VAL A 99 -9.76 16.66 34.10
C VAL A 99 -9.70 15.39 33.25
N LEU A 100 -9.92 15.52 31.94
CA LEU A 100 -9.74 14.43 30.98
C LEU A 100 -8.24 14.16 30.76
N ARG A 101 -7.87 12.89 30.64
CA ARG A 101 -6.55 12.45 30.19
C ARG A 101 -6.59 12.01 28.72
N GLU A 102 -7.56 11.17 28.40
CA GLU A 102 -7.74 10.49 27.12
C GLU A 102 -9.24 10.30 26.85
N VAL A 103 -9.65 10.30 25.57
CA VAL A 103 -10.94 9.72 25.16
C VAL A 103 -10.82 9.03 23.81
N GLN A 104 -11.32 7.81 23.71
CA GLN A 104 -11.31 7.01 22.48
C GLN A 104 -12.65 6.31 22.28
N PRO A 105 -13.01 5.82 21.07
CA PRO A 105 -14.17 4.95 20.90
C PRO A 105 -13.98 3.66 21.71
N ASP A 106 -15.06 3.11 22.26
CA ASP A 106 -15.01 1.76 22.81
C ASP A 106 -15.03 0.77 21.63
N ARG A 107 -14.05 -0.12 21.62
CA ARG A 107 -13.82 -1.06 20.51
C ARG A 107 -14.22 -2.43 20.97
N THR A 108 -15.20 -3.03 20.30
CA THR A 108 -15.49 -4.46 20.44
C THR A 108 -14.22 -5.24 20.15
N LEU A 109 -13.70 -5.94 21.15
CA LEU A 109 -12.67 -6.95 20.97
C LEU A 109 -13.40 -8.27 20.70
N VAL A 110 -13.41 -8.69 19.45
CA VAL A 110 -13.92 -10.00 19.03
C VAL A 110 -12.81 -11.03 19.29
N ALA A 111 -13.17 -12.23 19.75
CA ALA A 111 -12.24 -13.35 19.77
C ALA A 111 -12.15 -13.95 18.36
N SER A 112 -10.95 -14.29 17.89
CA SER A 112 -10.72 -14.62 16.48
C SER A 112 -11.64 -15.74 15.97
N ASP A 113 -12.43 -15.44 14.94
CA ASP A 113 -13.54 -16.30 14.48
C ASP A 113 -13.44 -16.63 12.98
N HIS A 114 -12.77 -15.79 12.17
CA HIS A 114 -12.52 -16.07 10.75
C HIS A 114 -11.70 -17.35 10.46
N LEU A 115 -11.08 -17.98 11.47
CA LEU A 115 -10.30 -19.22 11.36
C LEU A 115 -10.74 -20.25 12.42
N THR A 116 -12.04 -20.38 12.66
CA THR A 116 -12.55 -21.55 13.40
C THR A 116 -12.19 -22.85 12.66
N ARG A 117 -11.95 -23.93 13.42
CA ARG A 117 -11.65 -25.26 12.85
C ARG A 117 -12.89 -25.99 12.30
N ALA A 118 -13.85 -25.24 11.75
CA ALA A 118 -14.98 -25.81 11.03
C ALA A 118 -14.53 -26.28 9.64
N ASP A 119 -13.73 -25.48 8.95
CA ASP A 119 -13.30 -25.74 7.57
C ASP A 119 -12.26 -26.87 7.48
N PRO A 120 -12.54 -27.96 6.73
CA PRO A 120 -11.77 -29.20 6.78
C PRO A 120 -10.37 -29.10 6.14
N LEU A 121 -10.14 -28.14 5.23
CA LEU A 121 -8.85 -27.94 4.58
C LEU A 121 -8.01 -26.84 5.27
N LEU A 122 -8.57 -26.07 6.20
CA LEU A 122 -7.85 -25.07 6.98
C LEU A 122 -6.55 -25.60 7.66
N PRO A 123 -6.50 -26.83 8.21
CA PRO A 123 -5.25 -27.39 8.74
C PRO A 123 -4.13 -27.60 7.71
N GLN A 124 -4.46 -27.57 6.40
CA GLN A 124 -3.52 -27.69 5.29
C GLN A 124 -3.06 -26.31 4.78
N GLN A 125 -3.74 -25.22 5.16
CA GLN A 125 -3.42 -23.85 4.76
C GLN A 125 -2.26 -23.25 5.57
N TRP A 126 -1.11 -23.94 5.53
CA TRP A 126 0.14 -23.56 6.18
C TRP A 126 0.54 -22.10 5.91
N TRP A 127 0.22 -21.61 4.71
CA TRP A 127 0.56 -20.30 4.17
C TRP A 127 0.08 -19.13 5.02
N LEU A 128 -1.10 -19.23 5.65
CA LEU A 128 -1.68 -18.20 6.53
C LEU A 128 -0.74 -17.80 7.67
N SER A 129 -0.02 -18.78 8.25
CA SER A 129 0.93 -18.55 9.34
C SER A 129 2.24 -17.89 8.89
N ARG A 130 2.70 -18.21 7.67
CA ARG A 130 3.97 -17.69 7.13
C ARG A 130 3.88 -16.21 6.81
N ILE A 131 2.71 -15.76 6.34
CA ILE A 131 2.40 -14.35 6.10
C ILE A 131 1.83 -13.61 7.32
N ARG A 132 1.73 -14.30 8.47
CA ARG A 132 1.17 -13.82 9.76
C ARG A 132 -0.28 -13.30 9.67
N ALA A 133 -1.11 -13.94 8.83
CA ALA A 133 -2.55 -13.68 8.75
C ALA A 133 -3.36 -14.50 9.77
N ASP A 134 -2.80 -15.62 10.25
CA ASP A 134 -3.41 -16.56 11.20
C ASP A 134 -3.75 -15.98 12.59
N ALA A 135 -3.15 -14.85 12.96
CA ALA A 135 -3.36 -14.15 14.22
C ALA A 135 -4.09 -12.79 14.09
N LEU A 136 -4.71 -12.51 12.93
CA LEU A 136 -5.29 -11.21 12.60
C LEU A 136 -6.76 -11.36 12.19
N GLU A 137 -7.69 -10.63 12.82
CA GLU A 137 -9.08 -10.64 12.37
C GLU A 137 -9.28 -9.68 11.17
N PRO A 138 -9.89 -10.13 10.06
CA PRO A 138 -10.17 -9.29 8.90
C PRO A 138 -11.27 -8.25 9.19
N PRO A 139 -11.26 -7.10 8.51
CA PRO A 139 -12.39 -6.19 8.52
C PRO A 139 -13.60 -6.81 7.80
N GLY A 140 -14.79 -6.24 8.02
CA GLY A 140 -15.93 -6.52 7.15
C GLY A 140 -15.74 -5.95 5.72
N PRO A 141 -16.63 -6.30 4.77
CA PRO A 141 -16.51 -5.95 3.35
C PRO A 141 -16.20 -4.46 3.10
N GLY A 142 -15.25 -4.20 2.19
CA GLY A 142 -14.72 -2.86 1.98
C GLY A 142 -14.11 -2.62 0.61
N LYS A 143 -12.79 -2.57 0.52
CA LYS A 143 -12.10 -2.45 -0.77
C LYS A 143 -12.31 -3.73 -1.58
N PRO A 144 -12.83 -3.64 -2.81
CA PRO A 144 -13.12 -4.82 -3.60
C PRO A 144 -11.84 -5.39 -4.22
N VAL A 145 -11.83 -6.71 -4.43
CA VAL A 145 -10.84 -7.40 -5.28
C VAL A 145 -11.58 -7.87 -6.53
N THR A 146 -11.16 -7.41 -7.70
CA THR A 146 -11.62 -7.98 -8.98
C THR A 146 -10.60 -8.99 -9.45
N VAL A 147 -10.98 -10.26 -9.47
CA VAL A 147 -10.25 -11.30 -10.19
C VAL A 147 -10.58 -11.15 -11.68
N VAL A 148 -9.57 -10.97 -12.52
CA VAL A 148 -9.70 -11.00 -13.98
C VAL A 148 -8.90 -12.21 -14.44
N ASP A 149 -9.61 -13.28 -14.79
CA ASP A 149 -9.09 -14.65 -14.92
C ASP A 149 -10.09 -15.48 -15.74
N SER A 150 -10.06 -16.81 -15.71
CA SER A 150 -11.20 -17.61 -16.21
C SER A 150 -12.44 -17.48 -15.30
N GLY A 151 -13.58 -18.05 -15.73
CA GLY A 151 -14.84 -17.86 -15.03
C GLY A 151 -14.88 -18.34 -13.57
N LEU A 152 -15.69 -17.66 -12.77
CA LEU A 152 -16.03 -18.04 -11.40
C LEU A 152 -17.28 -18.93 -11.36
N ASP A 153 -17.14 -20.15 -10.84
CA ASP A 153 -18.27 -21.03 -10.54
C ASP A 153 -19.02 -20.53 -9.30
N VAL A 154 -19.93 -19.59 -9.53
CA VAL A 154 -20.86 -19.08 -8.51
C VAL A 154 -21.87 -20.13 -8.01
N SER A 155 -21.87 -21.34 -8.55
CA SER A 155 -22.63 -22.49 -8.04
C SER A 155 -21.79 -23.44 -7.17
N HIS A 156 -20.47 -23.27 -7.12
CA HIS A 156 -19.59 -23.98 -6.20
C HIS A 156 -19.97 -23.66 -4.74
N PRO A 157 -19.96 -24.64 -3.80
CA PRO A 157 -20.42 -24.42 -2.42
C PRO A 157 -19.79 -23.24 -1.66
N GLU A 158 -18.54 -22.88 -1.96
CA GLU A 158 -17.86 -21.70 -1.37
C GLU A 158 -18.44 -20.34 -1.80
N PHE A 159 -19.04 -20.29 -2.99
CA PHE A 159 -19.55 -19.06 -3.60
C PHE A 159 -21.09 -19.03 -3.70
N ALA A 160 -21.74 -20.18 -3.64
CA ALA A 160 -23.19 -20.35 -3.71
C ALA A 160 -23.92 -19.58 -2.60
N GLY A 161 -24.48 -18.41 -2.95
CA GLY A 161 -25.16 -17.53 -2.00
C GLY A 161 -24.25 -16.63 -1.16
N ARG A 162 -22.94 -16.58 -1.45
CA ARG A 162 -21.99 -15.66 -0.81
C ARG A 162 -22.39 -14.21 -1.14
N PRO A 163 -22.75 -13.36 -0.15
CA PRO A 163 -23.45 -12.09 -0.40
C PRO A 163 -22.56 -11.02 -1.05
N ASP A 164 -21.26 -11.04 -0.76
CA ASP A 164 -20.28 -10.05 -1.23
C ASP A 164 -19.53 -10.52 -2.50
N THR A 165 -20.21 -11.27 -3.40
CA THR A 165 -19.68 -11.74 -4.68
C THR A 165 -20.45 -11.10 -5.85
N VAL A 166 -19.76 -10.45 -6.79
CA VAL A 166 -20.39 -9.82 -7.97
C VAL A 166 -19.66 -10.20 -9.26
N VAL A 167 -20.34 -10.93 -10.14
CA VAL A 167 -19.85 -11.17 -11.51
C VAL A 167 -20.07 -9.93 -12.37
N LEU A 168 -19.06 -9.53 -13.15
CA LEU A 168 -19.08 -8.29 -13.95
C LEU A 168 -19.48 -8.54 -15.41
N ASN A 169 -19.32 -9.77 -15.89
CA ASN A 169 -19.75 -10.26 -17.19
C ASN A 169 -20.30 -11.71 -17.06
N ALA A 170 -20.72 -12.31 -18.17
CA ALA A 170 -21.13 -13.73 -18.19
C ALA A 170 -19.94 -14.63 -17.80
N GLN A 171 -20.19 -15.68 -17.02
CA GLN A 171 -19.17 -16.61 -16.54
C GLN A 171 -19.27 -17.95 -17.27
N THR A 172 -18.12 -18.50 -17.63
CA THR A 172 -17.94 -19.79 -18.31
C THR A 172 -17.00 -20.67 -17.48
N VAL A 173 -17.46 -21.89 -17.17
CA VAL A 173 -16.77 -22.81 -16.23
C VAL A 173 -16.83 -24.27 -16.71
N ARG A 174 -16.66 -24.46 -18.02
CA ARG A 174 -16.97 -25.73 -18.70
C ARG A 174 -15.96 -26.18 -19.77
N GLY A 175 -14.98 -25.35 -20.12
CA GLY A 175 -13.79 -25.79 -20.86
C GLY A 175 -12.80 -26.48 -19.91
N GLU A 176 -11.78 -27.13 -20.46
CA GLU A 176 -10.87 -27.98 -19.68
C GLU A 176 -10.04 -27.17 -18.67
N ASP A 177 -9.69 -25.92 -18.99
CA ASP A 177 -8.93 -24.99 -18.12
C ASP A 177 -9.82 -23.89 -17.45
N GLU A 178 -11.14 -23.93 -17.66
CA GLU A 178 -12.10 -22.91 -17.16
C GLU A 178 -12.43 -23.05 -15.66
N PHE A 179 -11.43 -23.41 -14.85
CA PHE A 179 -11.51 -23.55 -13.40
C PHE A 179 -10.53 -22.66 -12.63
N HIS A 180 -9.52 -22.13 -13.33
CA HIS A 180 -8.43 -21.37 -12.71
C HIS A 180 -8.94 -20.13 -11.96
N GLY A 181 -9.84 -19.33 -12.54
CA GLY A 181 -10.41 -18.16 -11.86
C GLY A 181 -11.30 -18.48 -10.66
N THR A 182 -11.92 -19.66 -10.63
CA THR A 182 -12.60 -20.19 -9.42
C THR A 182 -11.58 -20.51 -8.32
N SER A 183 -10.45 -21.11 -8.69
CA SER A 183 -9.33 -21.43 -7.79
C SER A 183 -8.72 -20.16 -7.19
N VAL A 184 -8.35 -19.21 -8.04
CA VAL A 184 -7.80 -17.90 -7.67
C VAL A 184 -8.77 -17.13 -6.77
N SER A 185 -10.07 -17.13 -7.08
CA SER A 185 -11.11 -16.51 -6.27
C SER A 185 -11.22 -17.13 -4.87
N SER A 186 -10.98 -18.43 -4.72
CA SER A 186 -11.03 -19.10 -3.41
C SER A 186 -9.88 -18.67 -2.50
N VAL A 187 -8.67 -18.51 -3.06
CA VAL A 187 -7.51 -17.98 -2.34
C VAL A 187 -7.74 -16.54 -1.89
N VAL A 188 -8.43 -15.71 -2.69
CA VAL A 188 -8.83 -14.35 -2.26
C VAL A 188 -9.84 -14.39 -1.11
N GLY A 189 -10.94 -15.12 -1.26
CA GLY A 189 -12.15 -14.85 -0.47
C GLY A 189 -13.15 -16.00 -0.30
N ALA A 190 -12.70 -17.26 -0.29
CA ALA A 190 -13.51 -18.35 0.25
C ALA A 190 -13.91 -18.03 1.71
N PRO A 191 -15.20 -18.12 2.09
CA PRO A 191 -15.68 -17.74 3.41
C PRO A 191 -15.47 -18.85 4.43
N ALA A 192 -15.15 -18.52 5.68
CA ALA A 192 -15.14 -19.51 6.77
C ALA A 192 -16.57 -19.99 7.04
N ASN A 193 -16.91 -21.18 6.55
CA ASN A 193 -18.29 -21.69 6.46
C ASN A 193 -18.44 -23.16 6.90
N GLY A 194 -17.32 -23.88 7.09
CA GLY A 194 -17.29 -25.29 7.45
C GLY A 194 -17.30 -26.27 6.26
N LEU A 195 -17.00 -25.82 5.04
CA LEU A 195 -17.08 -26.62 3.81
C LEU A 195 -15.72 -26.98 3.22
N GLY A 196 -14.75 -26.06 3.22
CA GLY A 196 -13.52 -26.25 2.47
C GLY A 196 -12.33 -25.42 2.94
N THR A 197 -12.09 -24.30 2.26
CA THR A 197 -10.92 -23.42 2.44
C THR A 197 -11.33 -22.02 2.93
N VAL A 198 -10.41 -21.34 3.61
CA VAL A 198 -10.60 -19.96 4.05
C VAL A 198 -9.67 -19.03 3.27
N GLY A 199 -10.22 -18.13 2.45
CA GLY A 199 -9.42 -17.17 1.67
C GLY A 199 -8.63 -16.20 2.55
N ILE A 200 -7.63 -15.50 1.99
CA ILE A 200 -6.86 -14.50 2.74
C ILE A 200 -7.76 -13.38 3.28
N TYR A 201 -8.86 -13.06 2.60
CA TYR A 201 -9.84 -12.08 3.04
C TYR A 201 -11.26 -12.65 2.85
N PRO A 202 -11.75 -13.49 3.80
CA PRO A 202 -13.00 -14.24 3.65
C PRO A 202 -14.21 -13.34 3.38
N GLY A 203 -14.26 -12.19 4.05
CA GLY A 203 -15.26 -11.13 3.87
C GLY A 203 -14.95 -10.13 2.75
N ALA A 204 -14.08 -10.44 1.78
CA ALA A 204 -13.77 -9.53 0.67
C ALA A 204 -15.03 -9.20 -0.16
N ALA A 205 -15.12 -7.95 -0.62
CA ALA A 205 -16.03 -7.57 -1.70
C ALA A 205 -15.46 -8.11 -3.03
N LEU A 206 -15.72 -9.39 -3.30
CA LEU A 206 -15.16 -10.14 -4.41
C LEU A 206 -15.90 -9.81 -5.70
N ARG A 207 -15.15 -9.57 -6.77
CA ARG A 207 -15.66 -9.42 -8.12
C ARG A 207 -14.93 -10.40 -9.04
N SER A 208 -15.63 -10.88 -10.05
CA SER A 208 -15.02 -11.67 -11.12
C SER A 208 -15.34 -11.06 -12.48
N TRP A 209 -14.32 -10.97 -13.33
CA TRP A 209 -14.44 -10.80 -14.77
C TRP A 209 -13.85 -12.05 -15.43
N ASP A 210 -14.67 -12.73 -16.20
CA ASP A 210 -14.27 -13.84 -17.05
C ASP A 210 -13.57 -13.27 -18.29
N ALA A 211 -12.26 -13.46 -18.41
CA ALA A 211 -11.45 -13.04 -19.55
C ALA A 211 -11.28 -14.13 -20.62
N SER A 212 -11.91 -15.29 -20.43
CA SER A 212 -11.86 -16.47 -21.31
C SER A 212 -13.20 -16.84 -21.96
N GLY A 213 -14.27 -16.06 -21.80
CA GLY A 213 -15.64 -16.38 -22.23
C GLY A 213 -15.90 -16.72 -23.72
N ASN A 214 -14.86 -16.77 -24.56
CA ASN A 214 -14.87 -17.34 -25.92
C ASN A 214 -14.15 -18.72 -26.04
N GLY A 215 -13.66 -19.28 -24.92
CA GLY A 215 -12.85 -20.50 -24.82
C GLY A 215 -11.33 -20.29 -24.70
N GLU A 216 -10.84 -19.04 -24.67
CA GLU A 216 -9.41 -18.68 -24.58
C GLU A 216 -9.24 -17.35 -23.83
N LEU A 217 -8.26 -17.27 -22.91
CA LEU A 217 -7.86 -16.01 -22.28
C LEU A 217 -7.21 -15.08 -23.32
N THR A 218 -7.72 -13.85 -23.48
CA THR A 218 -7.16 -12.87 -24.44
C THR A 218 -6.81 -11.54 -23.79
N GLY A 219 -5.71 -10.90 -24.26
CA GLY A 219 -5.30 -9.58 -23.77
C GLY A 219 -6.37 -8.49 -23.93
N SER A 220 -7.21 -8.59 -24.97
CA SER A 220 -8.38 -7.73 -25.15
C SER A 220 -9.42 -7.84 -24.03
N GLU A 221 -9.66 -9.06 -23.52
CA GLU A 221 -10.60 -9.28 -22.41
C GLU A 221 -9.95 -9.01 -21.05
N VAL A 222 -8.63 -9.20 -20.91
CA VAL A 222 -7.88 -8.74 -19.72
C VAL A 222 -7.95 -7.21 -19.60
N ILE A 223 -7.72 -6.49 -20.70
CA ILE A 223 -7.90 -5.03 -20.80
C ILE A 223 -9.35 -4.62 -20.48
N ALA A 224 -10.34 -5.36 -20.98
CA ALA A 224 -11.74 -5.12 -20.68
C ALA A 224 -12.05 -5.30 -19.18
N GLY A 225 -11.51 -6.33 -18.53
CA GLY A 225 -11.66 -6.58 -17.09
C GLY A 225 -10.98 -5.54 -16.21
N ILE A 226 -9.75 -5.13 -16.55
CA ILE A 226 -9.03 -4.02 -15.89
C ILE A 226 -9.86 -2.72 -15.99
N SER A 227 -10.34 -2.39 -17.20
CA SER A 227 -11.18 -1.22 -17.46
C SER A 227 -12.51 -1.27 -16.69
N ALA A 228 -13.20 -2.42 -16.71
CA ALA A 228 -14.45 -2.64 -15.98
C ALA A 228 -14.25 -2.41 -14.48
N ALA A 229 -13.21 -3.00 -13.87
CA ALA A 229 -12.85 -2.75 -12.48
C ALA A 229 -12.58 -1.27 -12.20
N ALA A 230 -11.85 -0.59 -13.09
CA ALA A 230 -11.51 0.82 -12.98
C ALA A 230 -12.72 1.77 -13.07
N THR A 231 -13.77 1.43 -13.83
CA THR A 231 -15.03 2.21 -13.82
C THR A 231 -15.76 2.17 -12.48
N LEU A 232 -15.56 1.10 -11.69
CA LEU A 232 -16.16 0.91 -10.37
C LEU A 232 -15.35 1.56 -9.22
N GLY A 233 -14.24 2.23 -9.54
CA GLY A 233 -13.43 3.01 -8.61
C GLY A 233 -12.50 2.19 -7.70
N ARG A 234 -12.00 2.86 -6.64
CA ARG A 234 -10.86 2.39 -5.81
C ARG A 234 -11.01 0.98 -5.24
N GLY A 235 -10.20 0.05 -5.74
CA GLY A 235 -10.10 -1.35 -5.32
C GLY A 235 -8.80 -2.00 -5.79
N ILE A 236 -8.75 -3.33 -5.74
CA ILE A 236 -7.63 -4.14 -6.24
C ILE A 236 -8.09 -4.90 -7.49
N VAL A 237 -7.20 -5.10 -8.46
CA VAL A 237 -7.34 -6.08 -9.55
C VAL A 237 -6.27 -7.14 -9.38
N ASN A 238 -6.66 -8.42 -9.42
CA ASN A 238 -5.74 -9.56 -9.41
C ASN A 238 -5.67 -10.20 -10.79
N LEU A 239 -4.46 -10.30 -11.33
CA LEU A 239 -4.12 -10.93 -12.60
C LEU A 239 -3.23 -12.14 -12.32
N SER A 240 -3.84 -13.29 -12.04
CA SER A 240 -3.13 -14.57 -11.84
C SER A 240 -2.72 -15.22 -13.18
N LEU A 241 -2.51 -14.37 -14.19
CA LEU A 241 -2.26 -14.69 -15.58
C LEU A 241 -1.14 -13.80 -16.12
N GLY A 242 -0.60 -14.22 -17.26
CA GLY A 242 0.38 -13.45 -18.02
C GLY A 242 1.04 -14.34 -19.06
N GLY A 243 1.86 -13.74 -19.91
CA GLY A 243 2.60 -14.50 -20.94
C GLY A 243 3.94 -13.86 -21.31
N PRO A 244 4.92 -14.68 -21.75
CA PRO A 244 6.17 -14.17 -22.30
C PRO A 244 5.90 -13.48 -23.65
N GLY A 245 6.24 -12.21 -23.75
CA GLY A 245 5.95 -11.43 -24.95
C GLY A 245 6.69 -10.08 -25.02
N PRO A 246 6.49 -9.31 -26.10
CA PRO A 246 6.81 -7.89 -26.10
C PRO A 246 5.82 -7.13 -25.20
N ARG A 247 6.29 -6.05 -24.57
CA ARG A 247 5.48 -5.07 -23.85
C ARG A 247 4.40 -4.48 -24.78
N ASP A 248 3.12 -4.64 -24.43
CA ASP A 248 2.01 -4.01 -25.15
C ASP A 248 1.68 -2.63 -24.55
N PRO A 249 1.84 -1.52 -25.31
CA PRO A 249 1.46 -0.19 -24.84
C PRO A 249 -0.03 0.00 -24.55
N ILE A 250 -0.92 -0.84 -25.12
CA ILE A 250 -2.37 -0.75 -24.92
C ILE A 250 -2.76 -1.38 -23.57
N GLU A 251 -2.13 -2.51 -23.21
CA GLU A 251 -2.27 -3.10 -21.87
C GLU A 251 -1.71 -2.16 -20.80
N GLU A 252 -0.56 -1.53 -21.07
CA GLU A 252 0.01 -0.49 -20.21
C GLU A 252 -0.92 0.71 -20.03
N GLU A 253 -1.53 1.23 -21.10
CA GLU A 253 -2.46 2.37 -21.00
C GLU A 253 -3.70 2.01 -20.15
N ALA A 254 -4.16 0.75 -20.21
CA ALA A 254 -5.25 0.25 -19.35
C ALA A 254 -4.84 0.15 -17.87
N VAL A 255 -3.63 -0.34 -17.57
CA VAL A 255 -3.07 -0.34 -16.21
C VAL A 255 -2.92 1.09 -15.67
N LEU A 256 -2.43 2.02 -16.50
CA LEU A 256 -2.23 3.42 -16.12
C LEU A 256 -3.56 4.16 -15.86
N ASP A 257 -4.61 3.96 -16.67
CA ASP A 257 -5.95 4.53 -16.43
C ASP A 257 -6.60 3.94 -15.16
N ALA A 258 -6.45 2.63 -14.93
CA ALA A 258 -6.88 2.00 -13.68
C ALA A 258 -6.15 2.59 -12.47
N PHE A 259 -4.83 2.80 -12.58
CA PHE A 259 -4.02 3.37 -11.52
C PHE A 259 -4.35 4.86 -11.27
N ASP A 260 -4.55 5.72 -12.29
CA ASP A 260 -4.99 7.12 -12.05
C ASP A 260 -6.36 7.17 -11.31
N ARG A 261 -7.27 6.24 -11.63
CA ARG A 261 -8.56 6.06 -10.94
C ARG A 261 -8.45 5.46 -9.53
N GLY A 262 -7.26 5.06 -9.13
CA GLY A 262 -6.96 4.53 -7.79
C GLY A 262 -7.33 3.06 -7.62
N VAL A 263 -7.28 2.27 -8.68
CA VAL A 263 -7.11 0.80 -8.59
C VAL A 263 -5.64 0.50 -8.31
N VAL A 264 -5.34 -0.61 -7.62
CA VAL A 264 -4.02 -1.24 -7.59
C VAL A 264 -4.10 -2.54 -8.37
N VAL A 265 -3.22 -2.75 -9.34
CA VAL A 265 -3.09 -4.01 -10.08
C VAL A 265 -2.05 -4.88 -9.39
N VAL A 266 -2.34 -6.18 -9.26
CA VAL A 266 -1.45 -7.19 -8.67
C VAL A 266 -1.35 -8.34 -9.67
N ALA A 267 -0.14 -8.81 -9.97
CA ALA A 267 0.09 -9.83 -10.99
C ALA A 267 1.11 -10.89 -10.60
N ALA A 268 0.94 -12.09 -11.14
CA ALA A 268 1.87 -13.21 -10.98
C ALA A 268 3.11 -13.05 -11.88
N VAL A 269 4.33 -13.20 -11.33
CA VAL A 269 5.58 -13.01 -12.11
C VAL A 269 5.80 -14.07 -13.21
N GLY A 270 5.14 -15.23 -13.11
CA GLY A 270 5.23 -16.34 -14.07
C GLY A 270 5.98 -17.56 -13.52
N ASN A 271 5.83 -18.69 -14.21
CA ASN A 271 6.30 -20.01 -13.79
C ASN A 271 7.45 -20.56 -14.69
N GLU A 272 8.08 -19.68 -15.48
CA GLU A 272 8.99 -20.00 -16.59
C GLU A 272 10.48 -19.95 -16.16
N ARG A 273 10.79 -20.16 -14.88
CA ARG A 273 12.16 -20.10 -14.35
C ARG A 273 13.13 -21.02 -15.10
N SER A 274 12.69 -22.22 -15.46
CA SER A 274 13.44 -23.20 -16.26
C SER A 274 13.71 -22.75 -17.70
N GLN A 275 12.91 -21.83 -18.23
CA GLN A 275 13.05 -21.24 -19.57
C GLN A 275 13.91 -19.97 -19.57
N GLY A 276 14.54 -19.63 -18.43
CA GLY A 276 15.39 -18.46 -18.27
C GLY A 276 14.67 -17.22 -17.71
N SER A 277 13.42 -17.33 -17.27
CA SER A 277 12.59 -16.21 -16.79
C SER A 277 12.42 -15.08 -17.82
N PRO A 278 11.80 -15.34 -18.99
CA PRO A 278 11.38 -14.29 -19.90
C PRO A 278 10.44 -13.29 -19.20
N PRO A 279 10.47 -11.98 -19.54
CA PRO A 279 9.51 -11.02 -18.99
C PRO A 279 8.07 -11.41 -19.32
N SER A 280 7.27 -11.62 -18.27
CA SER A 280 5.83 -11.89 -18.37
C SER A 280 5.05 -10.58 -18.27
N PHE A 281 4.09 -10.37 -19.16
CA PHE A 281 3.16 -9.23 -19.14
C PHE A 281 1.76 -9.71 -18.72
N PRO A 282 1.01 -8.95 -17.90
CA PRO A 282 1.26 -7.57 -17.45
C PRO A 282 2.24 -7.40 -16.27
N ALA A 283 2.76 -8.48 -15.67
CA ALA A 283 3.63 -8.43 -14.49
C ALA A 283 4.98 -7.67 -14.65
N SER A 284 5.36 -7.31 -15.87
CA SER A 284 6.56 -6.52 -16.19
C SER A 284 6.23 -5.07 -16.58
N LEU A 285 5.04 -4.56 -16.21
CA LEU A 285 4.61 -3.18 -16.44
C LEU A 285 4.81 -2.29 -15.20
N PRO A 286 5.07 -0.98 -15.39
CA PRO A 286 4.95 0.03 -14.33
C PRO A 286 3.61 -0.04 -13.58
N HIS A 287 3.63 0.34 -12.31
CA HIS A 287 2.46 0.44 -11.42
C HIS A 287 1.67 -0.86 -11.18
N VAL A 288 2.27 -2.02 -11.48
CA VAL A 288 1.78 -3.36 -11.11
C VAL A 288 2.55 -3.90 -9.89
N LEU A 289 1.84 -4.39 -8.87
CA LEU A 289 2.42 -5.07 -7.72
C LEU A 289 2.74 -6.53 -8.09
N THR A 290 3.98 -6.82 -8.45
CA THR A 290 4.35 -8.11 -9.05
C THR A 290 4.86 -9.13 -8.03
N VAL A 291 4.29 -10.34 -8.10
CA VAL A 291 4.33 -11.33 -7.02
C VAL A 291 5.05 -12.63 -7.43
N ALA A 292 6.03 -13.02 -6.62
CA ALA A 292 6.77 -14.29 -6.71
C ALA A 292 6.21 -15.38 -5.77
N SER A 293 6.55 -16.64 -6.04
CA SER A 293 6.11 -17.80 -5.27
C SER A 293 7.16 -18.34 -4.30
N THR A 294 6.71 -18.86 -3.17
CA THR A 294 7.54 -19.52 -2.14
C THR A 294 6.93 -20.80 -1.59
N ASP A 295 7.80 -21.68 -1.10
CA ASP A 295 7.47 -22.96 -0.47
C ASP A 295 7.23 -22.84 1.05
N MET A 296 6.82 -23.94 1.68
CA MET A 296 6.56 -24.02 3.12
C MET A 296 7.76 -23.74 4.04
N SER A 297 8.96 -23.60 3.47
CA SER A 297 10.21 -23.29 4.18
C SER A 297 10.66 -21.83 4.02
N ASP A 298 9.84 -20.96 3.41
CA ASP A 298 10.20 -19.59 2.95
C ASP A 298 11.34 -19.60 1.91
N ARG A 299 11.44 -20.63 1.05
CA ARG A 299 12.35 -20.62 -0.12
C ARG A 299 11.58 -20.25 -1.38
N VAL A 300 12.26 -19.61 -2.33
CA VAL A 300 11.71 -19.29 -3.66
C VAL A 300 11.34 -20.58 -4.39
N SER A 301 10.12 -20.62 -4.94
CA SER A 301 9.62 -21.79 -5.65
C SER A 301 10.42 -22.12 -6.91
N PHE A 302 10.61 -23.42 -7.18
CA PHE A 302 11.47 -23.89 -8.28
C PHE A 302 11.01 -23.47 -9.68
N PHE A 303 9.73 -23.11 -9.83
CA PHE A 303 9.14 -22.58 -11.06
C PHE A 303 9.12 -21.03 -11.12
N SER A 304 9.20 -20.32 -9.98
CA SER A 304 8.95 -18.87 -9.92
C SER A 304 9.95 -18.08 -10.75
N SER A 305 9.47 -17.43 -11.81
CA SER A 305 10.25 -16.58 -12.71
C SER A 305 11.00 -15.49 -11.94
N ARG A 306 12.24 -15.23 -12.34
CA ARG A 306 13.12 -14.19 -11.79
C ARG A 306 12.89 -12.88 -12.52
N SER A 307 12.59 -11.81 -11.79
CA SER A 307 12.54 -10.45 -12.34
C SER A 307 13.07 -9.45 -11.34
N ARG A 308 13.62 -8.34 -11.84
CA ARG A 308 14.07 -7.21 -11.02
C ARG A 308 12.93 -6.27 -10.61
N GLY A 309 11.79 -6.39 -11.28
CA GLY A 309 10.50 -5.81 -10.87
C GLY A 309 9.63 -6.81 -10.12
N ILE A 310 10.20 -7.73 -9.32
CA ILE A 310 9.44 -8.42 -8.28
C ILE A 310 9.33 -7.46 -7.09
N ASP A 311 8.12 -7.28 -6.58
CA ASP A 311 7.87 -6.47 -5.40
C ASP A 311 7.90 -7.30 -4.12
N LEU A 312 7.25 -8.46 -4.11
CA LEU A 312 7.24 -9.34 -2.95
C LEU A 312 6.94 -10.78 -3.35
N ALA A 313 7.32 -11.71 -2.48
CA ALA A 313 6.89 -13.10 -2.56
C ALA A 313 5.66 -13.36 -1.69
N ALA A 314 4.86 -14.34 -2.06
CA ALA A 314 3.88 -14.99 -1.20
C ALA A 314 3.95 -16.51 -1.40
N PRO A 315 3.35 -17.31 -0.51
CA PRO A 315 3.22 -18.76 -0.70
C PRO A 315 2.60 -19.13 -2.06
N GLY A 316 3.04 -20.23 -2.66
CA GLY A 316 2.50 -20.69 -3.95
C GLY A 316 2.78 -22.16 -4.31
N GLU A 317 3.26 -22.97 -3.37
CA GLU A 317 3.32 -24.44 -3.49
C GLU A 317 2.29 -25.10 -2.56
N ASP A 318 1.74 -26.25 -2.94
CA ASP A 318 0.76 -27.02 -2.14
C ASP A 318 -0.39 -26.14 -1.58
N ILE A 319 -0.93 -25.20 -2.38
CA ILE A 319 -1.98 -24.28 -1.93
C ILE A 319 -3.36 -24.94 -2.07
N PRO A 320 -4.15 -25.13 -0.98
CA PRO A 320 -5.51 -25.64 -1.08
C PRO A 320 -6.44 -24.64 -1.80
N ILE A 321 -7.15 -25.11 -2.81
CA ILE A 321 -8.01 -24.32 -3.71
C ILE A 321 -9.36 -25.00 -3.96
N ALA A 322 -10.38 -24.19 -4.21
CA ALA A 322 -11.65 -24.66 -4.75
C ALA A 322 -11.58 -24.83 -6.28
N VAL A 323 -12.27 -25.84 -6.81
CA VAL A 323 -12.44 -26.09 -8.25
C VAL A 323 -13.88 -26.53 -8.53
N PRO A 324 -14.44 -26.29 -9.73
CA PRO A 324 -15.76 -26.79 -10.08
C PRO A 324 -15.86 -28.31 -9.87
N ILE A 325 -17.01 -28.79 -9.39
CA ILE A 325 -17.21 -30.21 -9.03
C ILE A 325 -17.09 -31.14 -10.26
N SER A 326 -17.21 -30.59 -11.47
CA SER A 326 -16.92 -31.26 -12.74
C SER A 326 -15.43 -31.56 -12.99
N VAL A 327 -14.51 -30.85 -12.33
CA VAL A 327 -13.05 -31.06 -12.44
C VAL A 327 -12.58 -32.05 -11.37
N VAL A 328 -12.97 -31.84 -10.11
CA VAL A 328 -12.70 -32.80 -9.02
C VAL A 328 -13.99 -32.99 -8.20
N PRO A 329 -14.49 -34.24 -7.99
CA PRO A 329 -15.76 -34.48 -7.31
C PRO A 329 -15.88 -33.99 -5.85
N SER A 330 -14.77 -33.62 -5.22
CA SER A 330 -14.73 -32.96 -3.90
C SER A 330 -15.09 -31.47 -3.95
N GLY A 331 -14.92 -30.82 -5.10
CA GLY A 331 -14.85 -29.36 -5.22
C GLY A 331 -13.50 -28.74 -4.82
N PHE A 332 -12.49 -29.55 -4.45
CA PHE A 332 -11.23 -29.05 -3.89
C PHE A 332 -10.00 -29.89 -4.28
N THR A 333 -8.87 -29.22 -4.45
CA THR A 333 -7.54 -29.81 -4.65
C THR A 333 -6.45 -28.92 -4.01
N ALA A 334 -5.19 -29.35 -4.05
CA ALA A 334 -4.05 -28.45 -3.91
C ALA A 334 -3.43 -28.17 -5.30
N ALA A 335 -2.73 -27.04 -5.45
CA ALA A 335 -2.00 -26.70 -6.67
C ALA A 335 -0.79 -25.77 -6.42
N ASP A 336 0.13 -25.76 -7.40
CA ASP A 336 1.35 -24.95 -7.42
C ASP A 336 1.24 -23.83 -8.47
N GLY A 337 1.81 -22.65 -8.17
CA GLY A 337 2.02 -21.57 -9.13
C GLY A 337 2.02 -20.18 -8.53
N THR A 338 2.73 -19.23 -9.17
CA THR A 338 2.67 -17.80 -8.83
C THR A 338 1.25 -17.22 -8.92
N SER A 339 0.38 -17.89 -9.68
CA SER A 339 -1.06 -17.67 -9.80
C SER A 339 -1.82 -17.79 -8.47
N PHE A 340 -1.29 -18.49 -7.47
CA PHE A 340 -1.86 -18.54 -6.12
C PHE A 340 -1.17 -17.59 -5.14
N SER A 341 0.06 -17.17 -5.41
CA SER A 341 0.77 -16.12 -4.67
C SER A 341 0.15 -14.73 -4.89
N SER A 342 -0.19 -14.40 -6.15
CA SER A 342 -0.85 -13.14 -6.51
C SER A 342 -2.14 -12.86 -5.72
N PRO A 343 -3.13 -13.77 -5.62
CA PRO A 343 -4.39 -13.52 -4.91
C PRO A 343 -4.22 -13.40 -3.40
N ILE A 344 -3.22 -14.08 -2.81
CA ILE A 344 -2.84 -13.86 -1.40
C ILE A 344 -2.44 -12.38 -1.20
N VAL A 345 -1.57 -11.86 -2.07
CA VAL A 345 -1.14 -10.44 -2.02
C VAL A 345 -2.30 -9.49 -2.34
N ALA A 346 -3.13 -9.78 -3.32
CA ALA A 346 -4.25 -8.94 -3.72
C ALA A 346 -5.34 -8.83 -2.62
N GLY A 347 -5.69 -9.96 -2.00
CA GLY A 347 -6.61 -9.97 -0.86
C GLY A 347 -6.00 -9.33 0.39
N ALA A 348 -4.71 -9.52 0.65
CA ALA A 348 -3.99 -8.83 1.72
C ALA A 348 -3.92 -7.30 1.50
N ALA A 349 -3.72 -6.83 0.27
CA ALA A 349 -3.77 -5.41 -0.08
C ALA A 349 -5.18 -4.82 0.10
N ALA A 350 -6.23 -5.57 -0.26
CA ALA A 350 -7.62 -5.17 -0.02
C ALA A 350 -7.99 -5.14 1.48
N TRP A 351 -7.52 -6.11 2.28
CA TRP A 351 -7.64 -6.11 3.73
C TRP A 351 -6.96 -4.87 4.32
N LEU A 352 -5.67 -4.67 4.03
CA LEU A 352 -4.88 -3.51 4.44
C LEU A 352 -5.61 -2.20 4.14
N TRP A 353 -6.08 -2.04 2.89
CA TRP A 353 -6.70 -0.79 2.43
C TRP A 353 -8.16 -0.63 2.90
N THR A 354 -8.81 -1.70 3.35
CA THR A 354 -10.09 -1.64 4.08
C THR A 354 -9.88 -1.21 5.53
N ALA A 355 -8.91 -1.82 6.21
CA ALA A 355 -8.56 -1.48 7.59
C ALA A 355 -7.97 -0.06 7.71
N ARG A 356 -7.35 0.43 6.63
CA ARG A 356 -6.66 1.73 6.55
C ARG A 356 -7.12 2.53 5.33
N PRO A 357 -8.38 3.01 5.32
CA PRO A 357 -8.98 3.69 4.18
C PRO A 357 -8.38 5.10 3.94
N GLU A 358 -7.52 5.59 4.84
CA GLU A 358 -6.78 6.85 4.69
C GLU A 358 -5.57 6.75 3.76
N LEU A 359 -5.11 5.54 3.42
CA LEU A 359 -3.99 5.36 2.49
C LEU A 359 -4.41 5.71 1.06
N GLU A 360 -3.51 6.31 0.29
CA GLU A 360 -3.63 6.38 -1.17
C GLU A 360 -2.95 5.18 -1.85
N LYS A 361 -3.27 4.95 -3.14
CA LYS A 361 -2.83 3.77 -3.92
C LYS A 361 -1.32 3.52 -3.84
N THR A 362 -0.51 4.56 -3.97
CA THR A 362 0.95 4.53 -3.88
C THR A 362 1.42 4.16 -2.48
N GLN A 363 0.70 4.60 -1.44
CA GLN A 363 0.98 4.21 -0.05
C GLN A 363 0.58 2.77 0.26
N VAL A 364 -0.38 2.18 -0.47
CA VAL A 364 -0.71 0.75 -0.35
C VAL A 364 0.43 -0.10 -0.92
N LEU A 365 0.86 0.17 -2.17
CA LEU A 365 2.03 -0.47 -2.79
C LEU A 365 3.25 -0.40 -1.86
N GLU A 366 3.59 0.81 -1.42
CA GLU A 366 4.76 1.09 -0.58
C GLU A 366 4.68 0.45 0.82
N VAL A 367 3.49 0.26 1.38
CA VAL A 367 3.32 -0.50 2.63
C VAL A 367 3.47 -1.99 2.37
N MET A 368 2.88 -2.56 1.32
CA MET A 368 3.02 -3.99 0.99
C MET A 368 4.49 -4.34 0.75
N ARG A 369 5.18 -3.55 -0.07
CA ARG A 369 6.64 -3.63 -0.33
C ARG A 369 7.45 -3.56 0.97
N ARG A 370 7.40 -2.44 1.68
CA ARG A 370 8.34 -2.15 2.80
C ARG A 370 7.95 -2.76 4.14
N SER A 371 6.89 -3.55 4.19
CA SER A 371 6.54 -4.39 5.35
C SER A 371 6.86 -5.87 5.16
N ALA A 372 7.21 -6.28 3.93
CA ALA A 372 7.63 -7.64 3.65
C ALA A 372 8.82 -8.06 4.53
N ARG A 373 8.82 -9.34 4.89
CA ARG A 373 9.89 -10.01 5.63
C ARG A 373 10.95 -10.47 4.62
N ASP A 374 12.07 -9.76 4.59
CA ASP A 374 13.27 -10.19 3.87
C ASP A 374 13.65 -11.63 4.29
N ILE A 375 13.71 -12.52 3.30
CA ILE A 375 14.02 -13.96 3.41
C ILE A 375 15.19 -14.36 2.49
N ALA A 376 15.81 -13.38 1.84
CA ALA A 376 16.79 -13.55 0.77
C ALA A 376 18.15 -12.92 1.17
N PRO A 377 19.11 -12.71 0.26
CA PRO A 377 20.26 -11.85 0.55
C PRO A 377 19.79 -10.40 0.79
N PRO A 378 20.22 -9.70 1.87
CA PRO A 378 19.52 -8.51 2.35
C PRO A 378 19.29 -7.36 1.34
N GLY A 379 18.02 -6.97 1.16
CA GLY A 379 17.56 -5.89 0.25
C GLY A 379 16.67 -6.38 -0.92
N LYS A 380 16.20 -5.45 -1.78
CA LYS A 380 15.36 -5.81 -2.95
C LYS A 380 16.14 -6.75 -3.89
N ASP A 381 15.65 -7.97 -4.06
CA ASP A 381 16.33 -9.04 -4.80
C ASP A 381 15.53 -9.50 -6.05
N SER A 382 16.15 -10.32 -6.91
CA SER A 382 15.57 -10.76 -8.19
C SER A 382 14.66 -11.99 -8.12
N ASP A 383 14.38 -12.48 -6.92
CA ASP A 383 13.69 -13.74 -6.68
C ASP A 383 12.56 -13.62 -5.63
N THR A 384 12.66 -12.70 -4.65
CA THR A 384 11.58 -12.37 -3.70
C THR A 384 11.22 -10.89 -3.63
N GLY A 385 11.89 -10.01 -4.38
CA GLY A 385 11.64 -8.56 -4.30
C GLY A 385 12.04 -8.03 -2.93
N TYR A 386 11.12 -7.37 -2.22
CA TYR A 386 11.33 -6.93 -0.84
C TYR A 386 11.22 -8.06 0.21
N GLY A 387 10.91 -9.30 -0.20
CA GLY A 387 10.78 -10.47 0.68
C GLY A 387 9.36 -11.04 0.72
N LEU A 388 9.09 -11.91 1.70
CA LEU A 388 7.77 -12.53 1.87
C LEU A 388 6.76 -11.55 2.46
N LEU A 389 5.52 -11.54 1.96
CA LEU A 389 4.38 -10.84 2.57
C LEU A 389 4.31 -11.05 4.09
N ASP A 390 4.10 -9.96 4.84
CA ASP A 390 3.90 -9.98 6.30
C ASP A 390 2.74 -9.03 6.66
N LEU A 391 1.52 -9.56 6.68
CA LEU A 391 0.29 -8.76 6.82
C LEU A 391 0.22 -8.04 8.18
N SER A 392 0.79 -8.66 9.22
CA SER A 392 0.91 -8.06 10.55
C SER A 392 1.81 -6.82 10.54
N ALA A 393 2.96 -6.89 9.84
CA ALA A 393 3.81 -5.73 9.62
C ALA A 393 3.13 -4.67 8.75
N ALA A 394 2.40 -5.06 7.70
CA ALA A 394 1.70 -4.15 6.79
C ALA A 394 0.64 -3.29 7.53
N LEU A 395 -0.19 -3.93 8.36
CA LEU A 395 -1.20 -3.23 9.17
C LEU A 395 -0.56 -2.28 10.20
N ALA A 396 0.58 -2.66 10.77
CA ALA A 396 1.33 -1.86 11.74
C ALA A 396 2.21 -0.76 11.11
N ALA A 397 2.52 -0.84 9.81
CA ALA A 397 3.47 0.04 9.14
C ALA A 397 3.04 1.51 9.18
N ARG A 398 3.97 2.42 9.47
CA ARG A 398 3.71 3.86 9.34
C ARG A 398 3.42 4.18 7.87
N ALA A 399 2.35 4.93 7.61
CA ALA A 399 2.05 5.42 6.26
C ALA A 399 3.25 6.20 5.69
N PRO A 400 3.75 5.85 4.49
CA PRO A 400 4.85 6.56 3.83
C PRO A 400 4.40 7.96 3.38
N ALA A 401 5.32 8.74 2.81
CA ALA A 401 4.92 10.00 2.18
C ALA A 401 3.91 9.72 1.05
N THR A 402 2.90 10.57 0.91
CA THR A 402 2.02 10.57 -0.27
C THR A 402 2.79 11.13 -1.45
N ASP A 403 2.92 10.39 -2.54
CA ASP A 403 3.06 11.03 -3.84
C ASP A 403 1.69 11.16 -4.53
N PRO A 404 1.19 12.40 -4.75
CA PRO A 404 -0.07 12.68 -5.43
C PRO A 404 0.09 12.97 -6.93
N SER A 405 1.33 12.91 -7.45
CA SER A 405 1.66 13.20 -8.85
C SER A 405 1.30 11.99 -9.73
N GLU A 406 1.53 10.80 -9.17
CA GLU A 406 1.51 9.48 -9.77
C GLU A 406 0.21 8.99 -10.45
N PRO A 407 0.27 8.24 -11.57
CA PRO A 407 1.49 7.95 -12.33
C PRO A 407 1.93 9.19 -13.12
N ASN A 408 3.24 9.40 -13.27
CA ASN A 408 3.77 10.48 -14.13
C ASN A 408 5.10 10.15 -14.81
N ASP A 409 5.28 8.91 -15.26
CA ASP A 409 6.51 8.41 -15.90
C ASP A 409 6.85 9.14 -17.23
N ASP A 410 5.86 9.78 -17.87
CA ASP A 410 6.06 10.46 -19.15
C ASP A 410 5.15 11.68 -19.39
N VAL A 411 5.54 12.51 -20.36
CA VAL A 411 4.79 13.65 -20.91
C VAL A 411 3.36 13.25 -21.30
N ALA A 412 3.18 12.05 -21.84
CA ALA A 412 1.87 11.50 -22.20
C ALA A 412 0.92 11.35 -21.00
N GLN A 413 1.43 11.17 -19.78
CA GLN A 413 0.62 11.04 -18.57
C GLN A 413 0.30 12.41 -17.96
N VAL A 414 1.23 13.37 -18.02
CA VAL A 414 1.03 14.67 -17.34
C VAL A 414 0.36 15.76 -18.18
N ARG A 415 0.44 15.69 -19.51
CA ARG A 415 -0.04 16.77 -20.41
C ARG A 415 -1.58 16.84 -20.53
N PRO A 416 -2.15 18.01 -20.90
CA PRO A 416 -3.53 18.08 -21.36
C PRO A 416 -3.68 17.36 -22.71
N GLY A 417 -4.67 16.47 -22.85
CA GLY A 417 -4.76 15.61 -24.04
C GLY A 417 -3.61 14.60 -24.10
N GLY A 418 -3.23 14.08 -22.93
CA GLY A 418 -2.44 12.87 -22.77
C GLY A 418 -3.35 11.64 -22.70
N ILE A 419 -2.84 10.58 -22.07
CA ILE A 419 -3.61 9.40 -21.65
C ILE A 419 -4.76 9.86 -20.74
N PHE A 420 -4.45 10.63 -19.70
CA PHE A 420 -5.48 11.14 -18.79
C PHE A 420 -6.19 12.38 -19.36
N ARG A 421 -7.53 12.35 -19.27
CA ARG A 421 -8.42 13.46 -19.68
C ARG A 421 -8.10 14.78 -18.95
N VAL A 422 -7.57 14.71 -17.73
CA VAL A 422 -7.21 15.88 -16.91
C VAL A 422 -5.70 15.91 -16.70
N ALA A 423 -5.06 16.99 -17.17
CA ALA A 423 -3.63 17.18 -17.01
C ALA A 423 -3.21 17.31 -15.54
N LYS A 424 -2.18 16.57 -15.11
CA LYS A 424 -1.63 16.66 -13.75
C LYS A 424 -1.25 18.12 -13.41
N PRO A 425 -1.48 18.60 -12.17
CA PRO A 425 -1.24 20.00 -11.80
C PRO A 425 0.20 20.46 -12.05
N ALA A 426 0.38 21.62 -12.68
CA ALA A 426 1.72 22.17 -12.89
C ALA A 426 2.31 22.72 -11.59
N LEU A 427 3.55 22.33 -11.28
CA LEU A 427 4.27 22.72 -10.06
C LEU A 427 4.50 24.23 -9.96
N THR A 428 4.71 24.90 -11.10
CA THR A 428 4.68 26.36 -11.21
C THR A 428 3.53 26.81 -12.11
N THR A 429 2.94 27.96 -11.79
CA THR A 429 1.76 28.50 -12.48
C THR A 429 1.93 30.00 -12.78
N ARG A 430 0.89 30.66 -13.32
CA ARG A 430 0.88 32.12 -13.48
C ARG A 430 0.87 32.88 -12.13
N SER A 431 0.38 32.26 -11.06
CA SER A 431 0.24 32.86 -9.72
C SER A 431 1.25 32.34 -8.69
N SER A 432 1.76 31.11 -8.86
CA SER A 432 2.81 30.54 -8.01
C SER A 432 4.10 30.30 -8.79
N GLY A 433 5.13 31.09 -8.47
CA GLY A 433 6.45 30.98 -9.08
C GLY A 433 7.42 30.02 -8.39
N ARG A 434 6.99 29.26 -7.37
CA ARG A 434 7.87 28.33 -6.64
C ARG A 434 7.09 27.15 -6.05
N ARG A 435 7.69 25.95 -6.10
CA ARG A 435 7.20 24.73 -5.46
C ARG A 435 8.38 23.85 -5.03
N THR A 436 8.15 23.03 -4.02
CA THR A 436 9.00 21.92 -3.63
C THR A 436 8.10 20.70 -3.40
N LEU A 437 8.60 19.51 -3.74
CA LEU A 437 8.00 18.20 -3.45
C LEU A 437 9.10 17.24 -2.99
N ALA A 438 8.69 16.05 -2.56
CA ALA A 438 9.57 14.91 -2.33
C ALA A 438 8.91 13.67 -2.92
N ALA A 439 9.67 12.88 -3.66
CA ALA A 439 9.24 11.73 -4.46
C ALA A 439 10.33 10.64 -4.46
N ARG A 440 10.14 9.59 -5.25
CA ARG A 440 11.05 8.44 -5.40
C ARG A 440 11.23 8.08 -6.87
N LEU A 441 12.12 7.11 -7.11
CA LEU A 441 12.34 6.41 -8.38
C LEU A 441 12.75 4.96 -8.06
N ASP A 442 12.23 3.97 -8.80
CA ASP A 442 12.71 2.58 -8.86
C ASP A 442 13.21 2.25 -10.27
N VAL A 443 14.39 1.64 -10.38
CA VAL A 443 15.10 1.40 -11.65
C VAL A 443 14.31 0.56 -12.69
N PHE A 444 13.29 -0.19 -12.28
CA PHE A 444 12.54 -1.09 -13.16
C PHE A 444 11.09 -0.67 -13.40
N GLU A 445 10.47 -0.04 -12.40
CA GLU A 445 9.04 0.29 -12.43
C GLU A 445 8.79 1.79 -12.65
N ASP A 446 9.61 2.66 -12.05
CA ASP A 446 9.47 4.12 -12.01
C ASP A 446 10.86 4.78 -12.17
N PRO A 447 11.46 4.75 -13.39
CA PRO A 447 12.83 5.23 -13.59
C PRO A 447 12.95 6.72 -13.93
N GLU A 448 11.85 7.39 -14.33
CA GLU A 448 11.81 8.77 -14.82
C GLU A 448 10.52 9.48 -14.33
N ASP A 449 10.61 10.71 -13.83
CA ASP A 449 9.56 11.37 -13.03
C ASP A 449 9.26 12.77 -13.63
N VAL A 450 8.17 12.89 -14.41
CA VAL A 450 7.95 14.01 -15.35
C VAL A 450 6.92 15.05 -14.88
N TYR A 451 7.40 16.25 -14.53
CA TYR A 451 6.62 17.35 -13.97
C TYR A 451 6.34 18.49 -14.93
N ARG A 452 5.11 19.03 -14.91
CA ARG A 452 4.76 20.26 -15.65
C ARG A 452 5.18 21.53 -14.91
N ALA A 453 5.84 22.45 -15.61
CA ALA A 453 6.24 23.74 -15.08
C ALA A 453 5.84 24.89 -16.02
N TRP A 454 5.11 25.90 -15.52
CA TRP A 454 4.87 27.15 -16.24
C TRP A 454 6.08 28.08 -16.16
N VAL A 455 6.51 28.62 -17.30
CA VAL A 455 7.62 29.58 -17.42
C VAL A 455 7.13 30.84 -18.16
N PRO A 456 6.91 31.98 -17.48
CA PRO A 456 6.46 33.21 -18.13
C PRO A 456 7.49 33.76 -19.14
N ALA A 457 7.04 34.61 -20.07
CA ALA A 457 7.90 35.29 -21.04
C ALA A 457 9.05 36.06 -20.35
N GLY A 458 10.28 35.94 -20.86
CA GLY A 458 11.47 36.60 -20.30
C GLY A 458 11.89 36.13 -18.90
N ARG A 459 11.26 35.08 -18.35
CA ARG A 459 11.61 34.50 -17.04
C ARG A 459 12.46 33.24 -17.20
N ARG A 460 13.20 32.93 -16.14
CA ARG A 460 14.06 31.75 -16.03
C ARG A 460 13.47 30.76 -15.03
N LEU A 461 13.20 29.54 -15.48
CA LEU A 461 12.99 28.39 -14.59
C LEU A 461 14.35 27.91 -14.07
N VAL A 462 14.41 27.68 -12.77
CA VAL A 462 15.48 26.95 -12.10
C VAL A 462 14.86 25.69 -11.52
N ALA A 463 15.35 24.53 -11.95
CA ALA A 463 15.03 23.23 -11.39
C ALA A 463 16.25 22.76 -10.58
N ALA A 464 16.04 22.44 -9.30
CA ALA A 464 17.10 21.91 -8.44
C ALA A 464 16.59 20.68 -7.71
N VAL A 465 17.36 19.60 -7.74
CA VAL A 465 17.05 18.33 -7.08
C VAL A 465 18.10 18.00 -6.02
N VAL A 466 17.69 17.32 -4.96
CA VAL A 466 18.59 16.70 -3.98
C VAL A 466 18.10 15.29 -3.71
N GLY A 467 18.83 14.28 -4.16
CA GLY A 467 18.62 12.87 -3.86
C GLY A 467 19.43 12.40 -2.65
N ASP A 468 19.09 11.23 -2.12
CA ASP A 468 19.97 10.41 -1.28
C ASP A 468 20.92 9.53 -2.12
N ARG A 469 20.54 9.25 -3.37
CA ARG A 469 21.32 8.63 -4.44
C ARG A 469 21.53 9.61 -5.61
N ASP A 470 22.21 9.14 -6.64
CA ASP A 470 22.44 9.92 -7.86
C ASP A 470 21.15 9.99 -8.70
N VAL A 471 20.64 11.20 -8.91
CA VAL A 471 19.43 11.50 -9.66
C VAL A 471 19.72 12.68 -10.58
N ASP A 472 19.37 12.54 -11.85
CA ASP A 472 19.66 13.53 -12.89
C ASP A 472 18.44 14.42 -13.19
N LEU A 473 18.65 15.49 -13.96
CA LEU A 473 17.62 16.44 -14.39
C LEU A 473 17.65 16.70 -15.90
N GLN A 474 16.47 16.73 -16.50
CA GLN A 474 16.26 17.25 -17.85
C GLN A 474 15.14 18.30 -17.85
N ILE A 475 15.15 19.17 -18.87
CA ILE A 475 14.03 20.06 -19.16
C ILE A 475 13.67 19.91 -20.64
N TRP A 476 12.39 19.76 -20.94
CA TRP A 476 11.86 19.47 -22.27
C TRP A 476 10.85 20.53 -22.73
N ARG A 477 10.82 20.81 -24.04
CA ARG A 477 9.95 21.81 -24.66
C ARG A 477 8.46 21.46 -24.57
N PRO A 478 7.54 22.44 -24.68
CA PRO A 478 6.18 22.14 -25.11
C PRO A 478 6.21 21.51 -26.51
N GLY A 479 5.34 20.52 -26.74
CA GLY A 479 5.31 19.73 -27.96
C GLY A 479 6.12 18.42 -27.90
N THR A 480 6.90 18.17 -26.84
CA THR A 480 7.43 16.83 -26.55
C THR A 480 6.30 15.81 -26.50
N VAL A 481 6.50 14.65 -27.13
CA VAL A 481 5.56 13.51 -27.07
C VAL A 481 5.90 12.60 -25.89
N SER A 482 7.19 12.30 -25.72
CA SER A 482 7.76 11.47 -24.66
C SER A 482 9.16 11.97 -24.26
N VAL A 483 9.58 11.83 -23.00
CA VAL A 483 10.97 12.10 -22.54
C VAL A 483 11.95 10.99 -22.96
N GLN A 484 11.47 9.76 -23.12
CA GLN A 484 12.28 8.61 -23.59
C GLN A 484 12.72 8.76 -25.06
N ALA A 485 12.20 9.77 -25.77
CA ALA A 485 12.39 9.99 -27.20
C ALA A 485 13.86 10.25 -27.61
N GLN A 486 14.44 9.28 -28.31
CA GLN A 486 15.84 9.33 -28.77
C GLN A 486 16.06 10.11 -30.08
N GLY A 487 17.33 10.29 -30.45
CA GLY A 487 17.73 10.75 -31.78
C GLY A 487 17.21 12.15 -32.14
N ILE A 488 16.32 12.25 -33.12
CA ILE A 488 15.72 13.53 -33.55
C ILE A 488 14.83 14.12 -32.45
N GLY A 489 14.08 13.28 -31.72
CA GLY A 489 13.22 13.70 -30.61
C GLY A 489 14.02 14.46 -29.55
N ARG A 490 15.05 13.80 -28.97
CA ARG A 490 15.99 14.42 -28.04
C ARG A 490 16.59 15.72 -28.58
N ARG A 491 17.14 15.71 -29.81
CA ARG A 491 17.80 16.88 -30.42
C ARG A 491 16.87 18.08 -30.66
N GLN A 492 15.58 17.85 -30.90
CA GLN A 492 14.60 18.90 -31.17
C GLN A 492 13.96 19.44 -29.89
N PHE A 493 13.63 18.56 -28.93
CA PHE A 493 12.77 18.88 -27.80
C PHE A 493 13.49 19.05 -26.46
N LEU A 494 14.72 18.57 -26.29
CA LEU A 494 15.50 18.81 -25.08
C LEU A 494 15.92 20.29 -24.98
N LEU A 495 15.84 20.87 -23.78
CA LEU A 495 16.28 22.23 -23.45
C LEU A 495 17.57 22.24 -22.62
N GLY A 496 17.86 21.15 -21.92
CA GLY A 496 19.10 20.93 -21.17
C GLY A 496 19.05 19.60 -20.41
N GLU A 497 20.23 19.14 -20.00
CA GLU A 497 20.47 17.98 -19.14
C GLU A 497 21.45 18.41 -18.02
N SER A 498 21.40 17.73 -16.88
CA SER A 498 22.39 17.76 -15.81
C SER A 498 23.81 17.35 -16.26
N ALA A 499 24.82 17.67 -15.44
CA ALA A 499 26.23 17.50 -15.82
C ALA A 499 27.19 17.04 -14.69
N HIS A 500 26.74 17.03 -13.44
CA HIS A 500 27.53 16.79 -12.22
C HIS A 500 27.23 15.42 -11.60
N ARG A 501 27.28 14.39 -12.45
CA ARG A 501 27.09 12.96 -12.12
C ARG A 501 27.81 12.54 -10.83
N GLY A 502 27.20 11.64 -10.08
CA GLY A 502 27.71 11.08 -8.83
C GLY A 502 27.55 11.98 -7.60
N SER A 503 26.76 13.07 -7.71
CA SER A 503 26.62 14.07 -6.64
C SER A 503 25.27 14.01 -5.91
N GLY A 504 24.25 13.38 -6.50
CA GLY A 504 22.87 13.46 -6.01
C GLY A 504 22.30 14.88 -5.90
N ARG A 505 22.90 15.88 -6.58
CA ARG A 505 22.56 17.31 -6.43
C ARG A 505 22.67 18.08 -7.73
N GLU A 506 21.67 17.94 -8.59
CA GLU A 506 21.62 18.65 -9.85
C GLU A 506 20.85 19.97 -9.80
N ASN A 507 21.28 20.92 -10.62
CA ASN A 507 20.62 22.22 -10.78
C ASN A 507 20.69 22.66 -12.26
N LEU A 508 19.53 22.70 -12.92
CA LEU A 508 19.37 22.99 -14.32
C LEU A 508 18.53 24.26 -14.53
N GLU A 509 18.94 25.12 -15.46
CA GLU A 509 18.27 26.40 -15.72
C GLU A 509 17.80 26.54 -17.17
N TYR A 510 16.52 26.92 -17.35
CA TYR A 510 15.94 27.21 -18.66
C TYR A 510 15.37 28.63 -18.68
N THR A 511 15.72 29.42 -19.70
CA THR A 511 15.16 30.77 -19.91
C THR A 511 14.17 30.81 -21.06
N ASN A 512 12.92 31.17 -20.77
CA ASN A 512 11.92 31.41 -21.81
C ASN A 512 12.21 32.74 -22.52
N ARG A 513 13.01 32.68 -23.60
CA ARG A 513 13.31 33.81 -24.49
C ARG A 513 12.14 34.19 -25.44
N GLY A 514 11.00 33.50 -25.34
CA GLY A 514 9.80 33.78 -26.14
C GLY A 514 8.98 34.97 -25.63
N ARG A 515 8.08 35.48 -26.48
CA ARG A 515 7.18 36.61 -26.17
C ARG A 515 5.97 36.23 -25.33
N VAL A 516 5.69 34.94 -25.16
CA VAL A 516 4.57 34.40 -24.36
C VAL A 516 5.08 33.43 -23.30
N GLY A 517 4.33 33.28 -22.21
CA GLY A 517 4.58 32.21 -21.24
C GLY A 517 4.22 30.85 -21.84
N GLN A 518 4.95 29.81 -21.45
CA GLN A 518 4.76 28.44 -21.95
C GLN A 518 4.90 27.42 -20.82
N PHE A 519 4.35 26.22 -21.01
CA PHE A 519 4.70 25.07 -20.18
C PHE A 519 5.95 24.39 -20.72
N VAL A 520 6.81 23.93 -19.83
CA VAL A 520 7.87 22.95 -20.10
C VAL A 520 7.63 21.73 -19.23
N TYR A 521 8.27 20.62 -19.56
CA TYR A 521 8.36 19.45 -18.69
C TYR A 521 9.73 19.44 -18.01
N VAL A 522 9.77 19.14 -16.72
CA VAL A 522 11.00 18.89 -15.95
C VAL A 522 10.99 17.43 -15.59
N ASP A 523 12.09 16.75 -15.86
CA ASP A 523 12.24 15.31 -15.83
C ASP A 523 13.35 14.99 -14.83
N VAL A 524 13.04 14.13 -13.84
CA VAL A 524 13.98 13.66 -12.81
C VAL A 524 14.14 12.16 -13.01
N TYR A 525 15.36 11.65 -13.22
CA TYR A 525 15.51 10.27 -13.70
C TYR A 525 16.75 9.56 -13.18
N LEU A 526 16.69 8.22 -13.23
CA LEU A 526 17.82 7.32 -13.01
C LEU A 526 18.48 6.95 -14.34
N ARG A 527 19.82 7.01 -14.39
CA ARG A 527 20.56 6.49 -15.54
C ARG A 527 20.54 4.96 -15.55
N SER A 528 20.51 4.36 -16.73
CA SER A 528 20.35 2.91 -16.98
C SER A 528 21.44 1.98 -16.41
N SER A 529 22.38 2.49 -15.60
CA SER A 529 23.55 1.78 -15.10
C SER A 529 23.90 2.18 -13.65
N VAL A 530 22.88 2.31 -12.80
CA VAL A 530 23.05 2.52 -11.34
C VAL A 530 23.21 1.19 -10.58
N SER A 531 23.75 1.27 -9.37
CA SER A 531 24.05 0.11 -8.49
C SER A 531 23.11 -0.04 -7.29
N PHE A 532 21.97 0.65 -7.33
CA PHE A 532 20.90 0.64 -6.33
C PHE A 532 19.56 0.36 -7.02
N SER A 533 18.55 -0.12 -6.29
CA SER A 533 17.19 -0.30 -6.82
C SER A 533 16.38 0.98 -6.80
N GLU A 534 16.55 1.82 -5.77
CA GLU A 534 15.74 3.03 -5.54
C GLU A 534 16.57 4.29 -5.26
N ALA A 535 15.96 5.45 -5.53
CA ALA A 535 16.37 6.75 -5.00
C ALA A 535 15.19 7.48 -4.34
N SER A 536 15.44 8.25 -3.28
CA SER A 536 14.48 9.21 -2.72
C SER A 536 15.02 10.64 -2.89
N TYR A 537 14.19 11.57 -3.36
CA TYR A 537 14.67 12.91 -3.71
C TYR A 537 13.71 14.05 -3.35
N GLN A 538 14.21 15.29 -3.37
CA GLN A 538 13.43 16.53 -3.28
C GLN A 538 13.65 17.44 -4.49
N LEU A 539 12.63 17.61 -5.33
CA LEU A 539 12.63 18.58 -6.44
C LEU A 539 12.11 19.94 -5.97
N LYS A 540 12.82 21.00 -6.36
CA LYS A 540 12.46 22.41 -6.13
C LYS A 540 12.49 23.17 -7.46
N LEU A 541 11.33 23.68 -7.86
CA LEU A 541 11.20 24.57 -9.03
C LEU A 541 11.04 26.03 -8.59
N THR A 542 11.64 26.97 -9.33
CA THR A 542 11.49 28.42 -9.08
C THR A 542 11.60 29.23 -10.38
N THR A 543 10.64 30.12 -10.65
CA THR A 543 10.65 31.01 -11.83
C THR A 543 11.15 32.42 -11.51
N ALA A 544 12.46 32.61 -11.62
CA ALA A 544 13.13 33.88 -11.36
C ALA A 544 13.08 34.85 -12.56
N THR A 545 13.42 36.12 -12.33
CA THR A 545 13.90 37.01 -13.39
C THR A 545 15.11 36.37 -14.06
N ALA A 546 15.23 36.46 -15.38
CA ALA A 546 16.52 36.20 -16.01
C ALA A 546 17.54 37.22 -15.47
N ARG A 547 18.74 36.76 -15.12
CA ARG A 547 19.89 37.69 -14.99
C ARG A 547 20.20 38.23 -16.39
N ARG A 548 20.56 39.51 -16.45
CA ARG A 548 21.11 40.12 -17.68
C ARG A 548 22.53 39.62 -17.91
#